data_AF-A0A9W4X4V2-F1
#
_entry.id   AF-A0A9W4X4V2-F1
#
_cell.length_a   1.000
_cell.length_b   1.000
_cell.length_c   1.000
_cell.angle_alpha   90.00
_cell.angle_beta   90.00
_cell.angle_gamma   90.00
#
_symmetry.space_group_name_H-M   'P 1'
#
loop_
_entity.id
_entity.type
_entity.pdbx_description
1 polymer ?
#
loop_
_entity_poly.entity_id
_entity_poly.type
_entity_poly.pdbx_seq_one_letter_code
_entity_poly.pdbx_strand_id
1 'polypeptide(L)' 'GFCAREVNDEDLTAIADLCHKLKYLNIFNRTEFSEISICNVIHSCPRLQQLDFSYCEITDITIEEIAKSSLNLKYLNLKG' A
#
# COMPACT_ATOMS: atom_id res chain seq x y z
N GLY A 1 -29.55 1.97 6.56
CA GLY A 1 -28.15 1.62 6.92
C GLY A 1 -27.33 1.73 5.67
N PHE A 2 -26.24 2.49 5.69
CA PHE A 2 -25.30 2.53 4.58
C PHE A 2 -24.48 1.25 4.62
N CYS A 3 -24.71 0.33 3.68
CA CYS A 3 -23.80 -0.79 3.44
C CYS A 3 -22.59 -0.23 2.68
N ALA A 4 -21.64 0.37 3.40
CA ALA A 4 -20.34 0.65 2.81
C ALA A 4 -19.64 -0.71 2.63
N ARG A 5 -19.36 -1.10 1.39
CA ARG A 5 -18.47 -2.24 1.12
C ARG A 5 -17.10 -1.90 1.71
N GLU A 6 -16.57 -2.78 2.54
CA GLU A 6 -15.20 -2.66 3.05
C GLU A 6 -14.22 -2.91 1.90
N VAL A 7 -13.19 -2.07 1.82
CA VAL A 7 -12.09 -2.23 0.86
C VAL A 7 -11.19 -3.35 1.35
N ASN A 8 -10.79 -4.27 0.46
CA ASN A 8 -10.02 -5.46 0.79
C ASN A 8 -8.84 -5.70 -0.19
N ASP A 9 -8.17 -6.85 -0.06
CA ASP A 9 -7.03 -7.22 -0.91
C ASP A 9 -7.33 -7.28 -2.41
N GLU A 10 -8.56 -7.61 -2.81
CA GLU A 10 -8.97 -7.61 -4.22
C GLU A 10 -8.95 -6.19 -4.79
N ASP A 11 -9.33 -5.20 -3.98
CA ASP A 11 -9.30 -3.80 -4.37
C ASP A 11 -7.86 -3.28 -4.51
N LEU A 12 -6.94 -3.67 -3.61
CA LEU A 12 -5.51 -3.35 -3.75
C LEU A 12 -4.88 -4.03 -4.98
N THR A 13 -5.28 -5.28 -5.27
CA THR A 13 -4.84 -6.00 -6.47
C THR A 13 -5.32 -5.29 -7.73
N ALA A 14 -6.60 -4.89 -7.77
CA ALA A 14 -7.13 -4.11 -8.89
C ALA A 14 -6.40 -2.75 -9.05
N ILE A 15 -6.00 -2.10 -7.94
CA ILE A 15 -5.16 -0.90 -7.99
C ILE A 15 -3.79 -1.22 -8.60
N ALA A 16 -3.14 -2.30 -8.18
CA ALA A 16 -1.85 -2.71 -8.74
C ALA A 16 -1.95 -2.95 -10.25
N ASP A 17 -3.03 -3.59 -10.71
CA ASP A 17 -3.22 -3.96 -12.11
C ASP A 17 -3.64 -2.79 -13.01
N LEU A 18 -4.35 -1.79 -12.48
CA LEU A 18 -4.95 -0.73 -13.29
C LEU A 18 -4.29 0.63 -13.09
N CYS A 19 -3.65 0.86 -11.94
CA CYS A 19 -3.25 2.19 -11.49
C CYS A 19 -1.72 2.41 -11.49
N HIS A 20 -1.00 2.02 -12.55
CA HIS A 20 0.48 2.18 -12.63
C HIS A 20 1.00 3.63 -12.52
N LYS A 21 0.11 4.62 -12.58
CA LYS A 21 0.44 6.05 -12.39
C LYS A 21 0.19 6.56 -10.97
N LEU A 22 -0.20 5.67 -10.04
CA LEU A 22 -0.45 6.00 -8.65
C LEU A 22 0.80 6.65 -8.03
N LYS A 23 0.60 7.75 -7.31
CA LYS A 23 1.67 8.48 -6.62
C LYS A 23 1.55 8.40 -5.10
N TYR A 24 0.35 8.17 -4.61
CA TYR A 24 0.00 8.26 -3.21
C TYR A 24 -0.86 7.06 -2.86
N LEU A 25 -0.42 6.25 -1.92
CA LEU A 25 -1.21 5.18 -1.32
C LEU A 25 -1.34 5.47 0.17
N ASN A 26 -2.58 5.53 0.65
CA ASN A 26 -2.89 5.71 2.06
C ASN A 26 -3.86 4.61 2.47
N ILE A 27 -3.42 3.76 3.38
CA ILE A 27 -4.21 2.69 3.98
C ILE A 27 -4.19 2.81 5.51
N PHE A 28 -4.12 4.04 6.02
CA PHE A 28 -4.16 4.37 7.45
C PHE A 28 -5.19 3.55 8.23
N ASN A 29 -4.75 2.92 9.32
CA ASN A 29 -5.59 2.16 10.24
C ASN A 29 -6.39 1.05 9.54
N ARG A 30 -5.76 0.40 8.56
CA ARG A 30 -6.29 -0.77 7.86
C ARG A 30 -5.40 -1.97 8.20
N THR A 31 -5.99 -2.97 8.85
CA THR A 31 -5.32 -4.21 9.28
C THR A 31 -5.80 -5.41 8.49
N GLU A 32 -6.77 -5.21 7.58
CA GLU A 32 -7.34 -6.26 6.74
C GLU A 32 -6.52 -6.55 5.48
N PHE A 33 -5.53 -5.70 5.16
CA PHE A 33 -4.71 -5.88 3.96
C PHE A 33 -3.52 -6.79 4.25
N SER A 34 -3.32 -7.79 3.39
CA SER A 34 -2.14 -8.65 3.48
C SER A 34 -0.88 -7.93 2.97
N GLU A 35 0.27 -8.31 3.52
CA GLU A 35 1.56 -7.79 3.01
C GLU A 35 1.76 -8.10 1.52
N ILE A 36 1.20 -9.22 1.04
CA ILE A 36 1.26 -9.60 -0.38
C ILE A 36 0.55 -8.56 -1.26
N SER A 37 -0.66 -8.13 -0.89
CA SER A 37 -1.41 -7.16 -1.69
C SER A 37 -0.75 -5.77 -1.66
N ILE A 38 -0.19 -5.37 -0.52
CA ILE A 38 0.58 -4.13 -0.38
C ILE A 38 1.85 -4.16 -1.25
N CYS A 39 2.61 -5.26 -1.19
CA CYS A 39 3.80 -5.46 -2.00
C CYS A 39 3.47 -5.44 -3.50
N ASN A 40 2.35 -6.03 -3.93
CA ASN A 40 1.92 -5.95 -5.33
C ASN A 40 1.75 -4.50 -5.79
N VAL A 41 1.17 -3.64 -4.96
CA VAL A 41 1.03 -2.21 -5.30
C VAL A 41 2.40 -1.51 -5.39
N ILE A 42 3.31 -1.80 -4.44
CA ILE A 42 4.68 -1.26 -4.45
C ILE A 42 5.41 -1.59 -5.76
N HIS A 43 5.29 -2.84 -6.23
CA HIS A 43 5.92 -3.30 -7.48
C HIS A 43 5.26 -2.74 -8.74
N SER A 44 3.92 -2.72 -8.77
CA SER A 44 3.17 -2.35 -9.98
C SER A 44 3.02 -0.84 -10.19
N CYS A 45 3.33 -0.04 -9.16
CA CYS A 45 3.19 1.41 -9.19
C CYS A 45 4.55 2.12 -9.03
N PRO A 46 5.40 2.14 -10.09
CA PRO A 46 6.76 2.70 -10.01
C PRO A 46 6.81 4.23 -9.79
N ARG A 47 5.65 4.89 -9.85
CA ARG A 47 5.51 6.34 -9.63
C ARG A 47 5.10 6.70 -8.21
N LEU A 48 5.01 5.73 -7.31
CA LEU A 48 4.72 5.99 -5.90
C LEU A 48 5.78 6.93 -5.30
N GLN A 49 5.27 7.91 -4.56
CA GLN A 49 6.06 8.93 -3.88
C GLN A 49 5.67 9.07 -2.41
N GLN A 50 4.46 8.67 -2.02
CA GLN A 50 4.03 8.70 -0.63
C GLN A 50 3.27 7.43 -0.27
N LEU A 51 3.67 6.85 0.86
CA LEU A 51 3.04 5.71 1.49
C LEU A 51 2.70 6.07 2.93
N ASP A 52 1.44 5.88 3.32
CA ASP A 52 1.01 6.00 4.70
C ASP A 52 0.39 4.67 5.16
N PHE A 53 1.16 3.97 5.99
CA PHE A 53 0.83 2.69 6.62
C PHE A 53 0.74 2.84 8.14
N SER A 54 0.40 4.04 8.62
CA SER A 54 0.24 4.25 10.06
C SER A 54 -0.90 3.40 10.60
N TYR A 55 -0.69 2.80 11.77
CA TYR A 55 -1.64 1.93 12.45
C TYR A 55 -2.07 0.71 11.60
N CYS A 56 -1.20 0.28 10.68
CA CYS A 56 -1.34 -0.96 9.91
C CYS A 56 -0.51 -2.08 10.53
N GLU A 57 -0.94 -3.33 10.31
CA GLU A 57 -0.16 -4.52 10.65
C GLU A 57 0.82 -4.84 9.51
N ILE A 58 1.97 -4.16 9.53
CA ILE A 58 3.07 -4.34 8.55
C ILE A 58 4.31 -4.89 9.26
N THR A 59 5.02 -5.80 8.60
CA THR A 59 6.26 -6.40 9.11
C THR A 59 7.48 -5.88 8.37
N ASP A 60 8.66 -6.33 8.81
CA ASP A 60 9.92 -6.04 8.13
C ASP A 60 9.94 -6.51 6.67
N ILE A 61 9.08 -7.47 6.29
CA ILE A 61 8.94 -7.93 4.89
C ILE A 61 8.51 -6.78 3.99
N THR A 62 7.42 -6.09 4.34
CA THR A 62 6.92 -4.95 3.56
C THR A 62 7.94 -3.81 3.53
N ILE A 63 8.64 -3.57 4.65
CA ILE A 63 9.67 -2.52 4.74
C ILE A 63 10.88 -2.85 3.85
N GLU A 64 11.35 -4.09 3.86
CA GLU A 64 12.44 -4.56 3.01
C GLU A 64 12.07 -4.42 1.53
N GLU A 65 10.82 -4.73 1.17
CA GLU A 65 10.34 -4.59 -0.20
C GLU A 65 10.30 -3.12 -0.66
N ILE A 66 9.82 -2.21 0.21
CA ILE A 66 9.93 -0.78 -0.05
C ILE A 66 11.38 -0.36 -0.27
N ALA A 67 12.30 -0.83 0.57
CA ALA A 67 13.72 -0.46 0.50
C ALA A 67 14.42 -1.01 -0.76
N LYS A 68 14.01 -2.19 -1.24
CA LYS A 68 14.51 -2.79 -2.49
C LYS A 68 13.88 -2.17 -3.73
N SER A 69 12.67 -1.64 -3.61
CA SER A 69 11.96 -1.03 -4.72
C SER A 69 12.72 0.20 -5.25
N SER A 70 12.63 0.44 -6.56
CA SER A 70 13.20 1.64 -7.19
C SER A 70 12.29 2.87 -7.07
N LEU A 71 11.48 2.93 -6.02
CA LEU A 71 10.53 4.02 -5.81
C LEU A 71 11.27 5.30 -5.40
N ASN A 72 10.87 6.42 -5.99
CA ASN A 72 11.34 7.75 -5.59
C ASN A 72 10.45 8.29 -4.45
N LEU A 73 10.45 7.58 -3.32
CA LEU A 73 9.65 7.94 -2.15
C LEU A 73 10.13 9.25 -1.53
N LYS A 74 9.17 10.11 -1.24
CA LYS A 74 9.35 11.39 -0.56
C LYS A 74 8.79 11.37 0.85
N TYR A 75 7.83 10.49 1.12
CA TYR A 75 7.18 10.35 2.40
C TYR A 75 6.85 8.88 2.65
N LEU A 76 7.21 8.40 3.84
CA LEU A 76 6.88 7.08 4.33
C LEU A 76 6.48 7.24 5.80
N ASN A 77 5.27 6.81 6.14
CA ASN A 77 4.78 6.81 7.51
C ASN A 77 4.45 5.39 7.96
N LEU A 78 5.11 4.97 9.03
CA LEU A 78 5.04 3.62 9.62
C LEU A 78 4.66 3.70 11.11
N LYS A 79 4.00 4.78 11.53
CA LYS A 79 3.67 5.00 12.93
C LYS A 79 2.71 3.91 13.42
N GLY A 80 3.08 3.22 14.50
CA GLY A 80 2.22 2.28 15.23
C GLY A 80 1.38 2.92 16.31
#